data_AF-A0A8C4WVS3-F1
#
_entry.id   AF-A0A8C4WVS3-F1
#
_cell.length_a   1.000
_cell.length_b   1.000
_cell.length_c   1.000
_cell.angle_alpha   90.00
_cell.angle_beta   90.00
_cell.angle_gamma   90.00
#
_symmetry.space_group_name_H-M   'P 1'
#
loop_
_entity.id
_entity.type
_entity.pdbx_description
1 polymer ?
#
loop_
_entity_poly.entity_id
_entity_poly.type
_entity_poly.pdbx_seq_one_letter_code
_entity_poly.pdbx_strand_id
1 'polypeptide(L)'
;MFDTWEKTRGEGDFDTFAYVINTLPFPLRLVQRGGSCTAVGWACPRLFDPKRGPGRRGGRRGGVFESCGAGGRAWRWAVVLAVLAVLGSLWLRDSGQSGVSRAAWRMELLLRSLLRAEGKASPSGPSERPKVAVGLGGCQDVVVNGIDFLHKAGILPGTDPGYPAFIKGERDLADSLAYYFPHGAAAERYMENKTLFQNLVQLSLEVSGTRRLLGGNAPVMANRLAHEGCQVLLGAQLSHHLRKHLHKRVSVTGDPLQDDIHLILEYPKGGKWGPYEAMRANRFIVHNDVHNAVLSSLEDFHSRLETFRPDLLVIGGLQMMDNFPFQPGERLRRLQKLGAAMEVATRQGTLVHFELASFADRDTLKELMEAVVPRADSLGMNEQELPNLHSLLQRGEVTLVADAYPRVATVLDEMREVFSLLNQRHRRDGMGRRLSRLHVHTLAFQAILTAQGSAWKNTMSATAKASLTANRHVCGSVAIDCGKARLIMDDSFAVSRKPQSRRIQLRPERPVTCWHEDASEGKYEVCVAPVLVCTDVYQTAGGGDNISAAGLVLQI
;
A
#
# COMPACT_ATOMS: atom_id res chain seq x y z
N MET A 1 -22.92 -39.98 -8.60
CA MET A 1 -22.93 -38.49 -8.65
C MET A 1 -22.06 -37.91 -7.53
N PHE A 2 -20.91 -38.54 -7.29
CA PHE A 2 -19.89 -38.21 -6.29
C PHE A 2 -18.58 -38.47 -7.02
N ASP A 3 -18.16 -37.52 -7.86
CA ASP A 3 -16.80 -37.46 -8.45
C ASP A 3 -16.53 -36.16 -9.23
N THR A 4 -17.37 -35.13 -9.06
CA THR A 4 -17.23 -33.86 -9.80
C THR A 4 -17.36 -32.63 -8.90
N TRP A 5 -17.10 -32.79 -7.60
CA TRP A 5 -17.26 -31.72 -6.60
C TRP A 5 -15.95 -31.20 -6.00
N GLU A 6 -14.79 -31.66 -6.47
CA GLU A 6 -13.48 -31.34 -5.88
C GLU A 6 -12.61 -30.38 -6.72
N LYS A 7 -13.20 -29.63 -7.66
CA LYS A 7 -12.41 -28.72 -8.54
C LYS A 7 -12.86 -27.27 -8.60
N THR A 8 -13.84 -26.83 -7.81
CA THR A 8 -14.24 -25.42 -7.83
C THR A 8 -14.73 -24.95 -6.45
N ARG A 9 -13.83 -24.35 -5.65
CA ARG A 9 -14.01 -23.08 -4.90
C ARG A 9 -13.01 -22.93 -3.76
N GLY A 10 -12.54 -21.69 -3.58
CA GLY A 10 -11.59 -21.27 -2.56
C GLY A 10 -12.20 -21.19 -1.15
N GLU A 11 -11.30 -21.07 -0.18
CA GLU A 11 -11.40 -21.27 1.28
C GLU A 11 -12.41 -20.38 2.06
N GLY A 12 -13.45 -19.84 1.43
CA GLY A 12 -14.49 -19.03 2.10
C GLY A 12 -15.72 -19.79 2.60
N ASP A 13 -15.88 -21.08 2.28
CA ASP A 13 -17.11 -21.85 2.56
C ASP A 13 -17.05 -22.73 3.82
N PHE A 14 -15.92 -22.79 4.54
CA PHE A 14 -15.78 -23.63 5.75
C PHE A 14 -16.56 -23.11 6.96
N ASP A 15 -16.71 -21.79 7.12
CA ASP A 15 -17.36 -21.19 8.29
C ASP A 15 -18.89 -21.36 8.28
N THR A 16 -19.50 -21.45 7.09
CA THR A 16 -20.95 -21.68 6.97
C THR A 16 -21.32 -23.14 7.27
N PHE A 17 -20.43 -24.08 6.96
CA PHE A 17 -20.64 -25.51 7.23
C PHE A 17 -20.46 -25.85 8.71
N ALA A 18 -19.53 -25.19 9.39
CA ALA A 18 -19.30 -25.35 10.83
C ALA A 18 -20.48 -24.83 11.69
N TYR A 19 -21.19 -23.79 11.22
CA TYR A 19 -22.34 -23.22 11.95
C TYR A 19 -23.56 -24.16 11.96
N VAL A 20 -23.80 -24.90 10.87
CA VAL A 20 -24.95 -25.81 10.75
C VAL A 20 -24.77 -27.08 11.57
N ILE A 21 -23.54 -27.56 11.75
CA ILE A 21 -23.24 -28.78 12.53
C ILE A 21 -23.42 -28.53 14.04
N ASN A 22 -23.18 -27.32 14.53
CA ASN A 22 -23.28 -26.98 15.96
C ASN A 22 -24.70 -26.70 16.46
N THR A 23 -25.70 -26.66 15.58
CA THR A 23 -27.12 -26.44 15.94
C THR A 23 -27.97 -27.71 16.02
N LEU A 24 -27.37 -28.88 15.83
CA LEU A 24 -28.08 -30.17 15.98
C LEU A 24 -28.09 -30.63 17.46
N PRO A 25 -29.18 -31.26 17.94
CA PRO A 25 -29.33 -31.61 19.36
C PRO A 25 -28.44 -32.77 19.84
N PHE A 26 -27.53 -33.30 19.02
CA PHE A 26 -26.52 -34.30 19.41
C PHE A 26 -25.20 -34.08 18.64
N PRO A 27 -24.03 -34.05 19.32
CA PRO A 27 -22.75 -33.80 18.66
C PRO A 27 -22.26 -35.05 17.89
N LEU A 28 -22.08 -34.92 16.58
CA LEU A 28 -21.41 -35.91 15.72
C LEU A 28 -19.90 -35.65 15.71
N ARG A 29 -19.09 -36.63 16.11
CA ARG A 29 -17.62 -36.60 15.94
C ARG A 29 -17.24 -37.33 14.65
N LEU A 30 -16.63 -36.62 13.70
CA LEU A 30 -16.01 -37.22 12.52
C LEU A 30 -14.62 -37.76 12.89
N VAL A 31 -14.36 -39.03 12.62
CA VAL A 31 -13.02 -39.64 12.73
C VAL A 31 -12.59 -40.08 11.34
N GLN A 32 -11.43 -39.58 10.89
CA GLN A 32 -10.87 -39.87 9.57
C GLN A 32 -9.92 -41.07 9.68
N ARG A 33 -10.25 -42.19 9.03
CA ARG A 33 -9.32 -43.29 8.76
C ARG A 33 -9.56 -43.83 7.36
N GLY A 34 -8.55 -43.74 6.50
CA GLY A 34 -8.50 -44.44 5.20
C GLY A 34 -9.67 -44.11 4.26
N GLY A 35 -9.69 -42.91 3.69
CA GLY A 35 -10.41 -42.62 2.43
C GLY A 35 -11.95 -42.67 2.42
N SER A 36 -12.64 -42.92 3.54
CA SER A 36 -14.10 -42.76 3.62
C SER A 36 -14.57 -42.27 5.00
N CYS A 37 -15.57 -41.38 5.02
CA CYS A 37 -16.22 -40.90 6.26
C CYS A 37 -17.52 -41.68 6.49
N THR A 38 -17.62 -42.38 7.62
CA THR A 38 -18.86 -43.00 8.10
C THR A 38 -19.27 -42.40 9.45
N ALA A 39 -20.55 -42.08 9.61
CA ALA A 39 -21.12 -41.60 10.87
C ALA A 39 -21.48 -42.78 11.78
N VAL A 40 -20.91 -42.85 12.97
CA VAL A 40 -21.22 -43.89 13.98
C VAL A 40 -22.07 -43.29 15.10
N GLY A 41 -23.33 -43.70 15.21
CA GLY A 41 -24.22 -43.31 16.31
C GLY A 41 -23.89 -44.06 17.60
N TRP A 42 -23.83 -43.35 18.73
CA TRP A 42 -23.62 -43.95 20.05
C TRP A 42 -24.89 -44.67 20.55
N ALA A 43 -24.73 -45.91 21.01
CA ALA A 43 -25.72 -46.62 21.81
C ALA A 43 -25.71 -46.09 23.25
N CYS A 44 -26.90 -45.93 23.85
CA CYS A 44 -27.13 -45.52 25.24
C CYS A 44 -26.33 -46.38 26.25
N PRO A 45 -25.51 -45.81 27.17
CA PRO A 45 -24.93 -46.56 28.27
C PRO A 45 -25.95 -46.71 29.41
N ARG A 46 -26.26 -47.97 29.76
CA ARG A 46 -26.92 -48.32 31.03
C ARG A 46 -26.01 -47.93 32.20
N LEU A 47 -26.60 -47.31 33.23
CA LEU A 47 -26.00 -47.12 34.55
C LEU A 47 -25.48 -48.46 35.09
N PHE A 48 -24.19 -48.52 35.43
CA PHE A 48 -23.58 -49.65 36.13
C PHE A 48 -23.13 -49.20 37.53
N ASP A 49 -23.75 -49.80 38.54
CA ASP A 49 -23.49 -49.69 39.98
C ASP A 49 -22.39 -50.70 40.39
N PRO A 50 -21.33 -50.30 41.11
CA PRO A 50 -20.19 -51.18 41.38
C PRO A 50 -20.32 -51.86 42.75
N LYS A 51 -20.99 -53.02 42.84
CA LYS A 51 -20.78 -53.98 43.95
C LYS A 51 -20.88 -55.44 43.49
N ARG A 52 -19.83 -56.21 43.84
CA ARG A 52 -19.62 -57.69 43.80
C ARG A 52 -18.97 -58.27 42.52
N GLY A 53 -17.79 -58.86 42.68
CA GLY A 53 -17.26 -59.92 41.79
C GLY A 53 -17.61 -61.31 42.33
N PRO A 54 -16.89 -62.40 41.96
CA PRO A 54 -16.33 -62.78 40.66
C PRO A 54 -16.99 -64.09 40.13
N GLY A 55 -16.96 -64.36 38.82
CA GLY A 55 -17.57 -65.60 38.29
C GLY A 55 -17.21 -65.93 36.84
N ARG A 56 -16.83 -67.19 36.60
CA ARG A 56 -16.26 -67.80 35.40
C ARG A 56 -17.27 -68.07 34.25
N ARG A 57 -16.69 -68.20 33.03
CA ARG A 57 -17.03 -69.08 31.89
C ARG A 57 -18.33 -68.83 31.08
N GLY A 58 -18.11 -68.56 29.78
CA GLY A 58 -18.54 -69.43 28.68
C GLY A 58 -19.97 -69.29 28.14
N GLY A 59 -20.08 -69.26 26.81
CA GLY A 59 -21.29 -69.73 26.11
C GLY A 59 -22.03 -68.69 25.27
N ARG A 60 -21.92 -68.86 23.94
CA ARG A 60 -22.83 -68.27 22.95
C ARG A 60 -24.28 -68.63 23.28
N ARG A 61 -25.17 -67.63 23.29
CA ARG A 61 -26.58 -67.79 22.89
C ARG A 61 -27.02 -66.59 22.08
N GLY A 62 -27.46 -66.86 20.86
CA GLY A 62 -28.26 -65.94 20.08
C GLY A 62 -29.65 -65.78 20.69
N GLY A 63 -30.20 -64.59 20.55
CA GLY A 63 -31.53 -64.21 20.99
C GLY A 63 -31.91 -62.90 20.32
N VAL A 64 -32.57 -63.05 19.16
CA VAL A 64 -33.57 -62.18 18.52
C VAL A 64 -33.68 -60.74 19.05
N PHE A 65 -33.35 -59.76 18.21
CA PHE A 65 -33.87 -58.39 18.35
C PHE A 65 -34.83 -58.10 17.19
N GLU A 66 -36.06 -57.79 17.58
CA GLU A 66 -37.19 -57.40 16.75
C GLU A 66 -36.85 -56.17 15.89
N SER A 67 -37.35 -56.17 14.66
CA SER A 67 -37.24 -55.03 13.75
C SER A 67 -38.09 -53.86 14.25
N CYS A 68 -37.47 -52.79 14.72
CA CYS A 68 -38.13 -51.49 14.86
C CYS A 68 -38.23 -50.80 13.49
N GLY A 69 -39.22 -51.21 12.70
CA GLY A 69 -39.68 -50.48 11.52
C GLY A 69 -40.49 -49.26 11.93
N ALA A 70 -39.83 -48.16 12.30
CA ALA A 70 -40.51 -46.87 12.54
C ALA A 70 -39.60 -45.64 12.35
N GLY A 71 -38.65 -45.66 11.39
CA GLY A 71 -37.77 -44.51 11.11
C GLY A 71 -38.00 -43.81 9.77
N GLY A 72 -38.68 -44.46 8.82
CA GLY A 72 -38.69 -44.02 7.43
C GLY A 72 -39.48 -42.73 7.15
N ARG A 73 -40.54 -42.45 7.92
CA ARG A 73 -41.35 -41.23 7.72
C ARG A 73 -40.71 -39.99 8.32
N ALA A 74 -40.17 -40.07 9.54
CA ALA A 74 -39.51 -38.94 10.20
C ALA A 74 -38.25 -38.49 9.44
N TRP A 75 -37.47 -39.44 8.93
CA TRP A 75 -36.27 -39.13 8.15
C TRP A 75 -36.60 -38.45 6.80
N ARG A 76 -37.68 -38.89 6.13
CA ARG A 76 -38.17 -38.23 4.90
C ARG A 76 -38.60 -36.78 5.15
N TRP A 77 -39.30 -36.51 6.25
CA TRP A 77 -39.69 -35.14 6.61
C TRP A 77 -38.48 -34.26 6.99
N ALA A 78 -37.47 -34.82 7.64
CA ALA A 78 -36.22 -34.10 7.95
C ALA A 78 -35.43 -33.73 6.69
N VAL A 79 -35.34 -34.64 5.72
CA VAL A 79 -34.69 -34.36 4.42
C VAL A 79 -35.48 -33.31 3.64
N VAL A 80 -36.82 -33.40 3.62
CA VAL A 80 -37.67 -32.40 2.97
C VAL A 80 -37.50 -31.02 3.63
N LEU A 81 -37.47 -30.93 4.96
CA LEU A 81 -37.22 -29.66 5.67
C LEU A 81 -35.83 -29.09 5.39
N ALA A 82 -34.79 -29.93 5.33
CA ALA A 82 -33.44 -29.49 5.00
C ALA A 82 -33.35 -28.97 3.55
N VAL A 83 -33.98 -29.67 2.61
CA VAL A 83 -34.06 -29.25 1.20
C VAL A 83 -34.87 -27.96 1.08
N LEU A 84 -36.00 -27.83 1.77
CA LEU A 84 -36.79 -26.59 1.80
C LEU A 84 -36.04 -25.44 2.46
N ALA A 85 -35.21 -25.68 3.47
CA ALA A 85 -34.36 -24.66 4.08
C ALA A 85 -33.25 -24.19 3.12
N VAL A 86 -32.64 -25.12 2.37
CA VAL A 86 -31.64 -24.78 1.35
C VAL A 86 -32.29 -24.06 0.17
N LEU A 87 -33.42 -24.55 -0.33
CA LEU A 87 -34.18 -23.89 -1.40
C LEU A 87 -34.72 -22.54 -0.94
N GLY A 88 -35.14 -22.41 0.32
CA GLY A 88 -35.53 -21.15 0.93
C GLY A 88 -34.36 -20.17 1.07
N SER A 89 -33.16 -20.64 1.39
CA SER A 89 -31.96 -19.78 1.43
C SER A 89 -31.51 -19.36 0.04
N LEU A 90 -31.59 -20.26 -0.95
CA LEU A 90 -31.33 -19.96 -2.35
C LEU A 90 -32.38 -19.02 -2.92
N TRP A 91 -33.65 -19.20 -2.58
CA TRP A 91 -34.74 -18.31 -2.99
C TRP A 91 -34.62 -16.95 -2.33
N LEU A 92 -34.29 -16.85 -1.04
CA LEU A 92 -34.00 -15.55 -0.38
C LEU A 92 -32.75 -14.87 -0.96
N ARG A 93 -31.82 -15.66 -1.51
CA ARG A 93 -30.63 -15.16 -2.22
C ARG A 93 -30.96 -14.69 -3.64
N ASP A 94 -31.92 -15.34 -4.31
CA ASP A 94 -32.33 -15.08 -5.70
C ASP A 94 -33.47 -14.05 -5.81
N SER A 95 -34.29 -13.90 -4.76
CA SER A 95 -35.37 -12.90 -4.62
C SER A 95 -34.83 -11.50 -4.33
N GLY A 96 -33.79 -11.10 -5.07
CA GLY A 96 -33.11 -9.81 -5.00
C GLY A 96 -33.98 -8.66 -5.49
N GLN A 97 -35.08 -8.38 -4.80
CA GLN A 97 -35.79 -7.11 -4.93
C GLN A 97 -36.17 -6.57 -3.54
N SER A 98 -35.78 -5.32 -3.31
CA SER A 98 -35.90 -4.50 -2.09
C SER A 98 -34.88 -4.73 -0.96
N GLY A 99 -33.66 -4.25 -1.16
CA GLY A 99 -32.67 -4.04 -0.10
C GLY A 99 -31.26 -3.99 -0.66
N VAL A 100 -30.62 -2.82 -0.65
CA VAL A 100 -29.18 -2.68 -0.93
C VAL A 100 -28.45 -3.74 -0.09
N SER A 101 -27.61 -4.58 -0.72
CA SER A 101 -26.91 -5.65 0.01
C SER A 101 -26.19 -5.06 1.22
N ARG A 102 -26.21 -5.73 2.38
CA ARG A 102 -25.58 -5.22 3.62
C ARG A 102 -24.14 -4.74 3.41
N ALA A 103 -23.40 -5.40 2.50
CA ALA A 103 -22.06 -5.00 2.09
C ALA A 103 -22.03 -3.67 1.30
N ALA A 104 -22.92 -3.49 0.32
CA ALA A 104 -23.03 -2.25 -0.44
C ALA A 104 -23.43 -1.06 0.46
N TRP A 105 -24.38 -1.27 1.38
CA TRP A 105 -24.76 -0.24 2.35
C TRP A 105 -23.58 0.14 3.27
N ARG A 106 -22.83 -0.86 3.75
CA ARG A 106 -21.65 -0.65 4.58
C ARG A 106 -20.57 0.15 3.85
N MET A 107 -20.31 -0.14 2.59
CA MET A 107 -19.33 0.59 1.75
C MET A 107 -19.77 2.05 1.53
N GLU A 108 -21.04 2.26 1.22
CA GLU A 108 -21.61 3.60 1.03
C GLU A 108 -21.54 4.44 2.31
N LEU A 109 -21.86 3.84 3.46
CA LEU A 109 -21.75 4.49 4.77
C LEU A 109 -20.29 4.84 5.10
N LEU A 110 -19.35 3.94 4.81
CA LEU A 110 -17.92 4.16 5.01
C LEU A 110 -17.43 5.33 4.14
N LEU A 111 -17.78 5.35 2.85
CA LEU A 111 -17.45 6.44 1.93
C LEU A 111 -18.00 7.77 2.43
N ARG A 112 -19.30 7.83 2.76
CA ARG A 112 -19.95 9.06 3.27
C ARG A 112 -19.27 9.57 4.54
N SER A 113 -18.85 8.67 5.41
CA SER A 113 -18.21 9.04 6.68
C SER A 113 -16.75 9.47 6.49
N LEU A 114 -16.02 8.89 5.53
CA LEU A 114 -14.71 9.39 5.10
C LEU A 114 -14.82 10.78 4.46
N LEU A 115 -15.77 11.00 3.55
CA LEU A 115 -16.02 12.30 2.93
C LEU A 115 -16.37 13.36 3.97
N ARG A 116 -17.18 13.00 4.98
CA ARG A 116 -17.47 13.88 6.12
C ARG A 116 -16.21 14.19 6.94
N ALA A 117 -15.32 13.22 7.14
CA ALA A 117 -14.07 13.44 7.86
C ALA A 117 -13.10 14.33 7.08
N GLU A 118 -12.98 14.15 5.76
CA GLU A 118 -12.27 15.04 4.83
C GLU A 118 -12.82 16.47 4.96
N GLY A 119 -14.13 16.65 4.85
CA GLY A 119 -14.79 17.96 4.86
C GLY A 119 -14.81 18.71 6.20
N LYS A 120 -14.31 18.12 7.29
CA LYS A 120 -14.19 18.83 8.59
C LYS A 120 -13.08 19.88 8.61
N ALA A 121 -12.09 19.73 7.74
CA ALA A 121 -11.07 20.72 7.50
C ALA A 121 -11.18 21.15 6.04
N SER A 122 -11.22 22.46 5.81
CA SER A 122 -11.12 23.01 4.46
C SER A 122 -9.72 23.58 4.27
N PRO A 123 -9.13 23.47 3.06
CA PRO A 123 -8.00 24.31 2.70
C PRO A 123 -8.37 25.78 2.97
N SER A 124 -7.39 26.56 3.44
CA SER A 124 -7.55 27.98 3.70
C SER A 124 -8.26 28.70 2.53
N GLY A 125 -9.10 29.68 2.85
CA GLY A 125 -9.94 30.37 1.86
C GLY A 125 -9.13 31.05 0.74
N PRO A 126 -9.80 31.59 -0.31
CA PRO A 126 -9.14 32.15 -1.49
C PRO A 126 -8.09 33.23 -1.21
N SER A 127 -8.17 33.91 -0.06
CA SER A 127 -7.29 34.98 0.43
C SER A 127 -6.04 34.51 1.19
N GLU A 128 -5.95 33.24 1.60
CA GLU A 128 -4.84 32.69 2.40
C GLU A 128 -4.34 31.38 1.79
N ARG A 129 -3.94 31.40 0.52
CA ARG A 129 -3.48 30.17 -0.15
C ARG A 129 -2.08 29.78 0.36
N PRO A 130 -1.89 28.55 0.87
CA PRO A 130 -0.57 28.09 1.25
C PRO A 130 0.39 28.11 0.05
N LYS A 131 1.59 28.62 0.27
CA LYS A 131 2.70 28.59 -0.68
C LYS A 131 3.53 27.34 -0.42
N VAL A 132 3.63 26.48 -1.43
CA VAL A 132 4.38 25.23 -1.32
C VAL A 132 5.49 25.20 -2.35
N ALA A 133 6.73 25.01 -1.89
CA ALA A 133 7.85 24.74 -2.77
C ALA A 133 8.05 23.23 -2.86
N VAL A 134 8.24 22.70 -4.07
CA VAL A 134 8.37 21.27 -4.33
C VAL A 134 9.59 21.02 -5.21
N GLY A 135 10.45 20.12 -4.81
CA GLY A 135 11.63 19.72 -5.57
C GLY A 135 11.99 18.24 -5.33
N LEU A 136 12.88 17.62 -6.08
CA LEU A 136 13.50 18.15 -7.30
C LEU A 136 13.27 17.20 -8.47
N GLY A 137 13.41 17.77 -9.66
CA GLY A 137 13.41 17.02 -10.90
C GLY A 137 12.02 16.76 -11.46
N GLY A 138 11.99 16.15 -12.64
CA GLY A 138 10.78 15.80 -13.35
C GLY A 138 11.09 15.10 -14.66
N CYS A 139 10.14 14.29 -15.12
CA CYS A 139 10.33 13.44 -16.30
C CYS A 139 9.02 13.28 -17.07
N GLN A 140 9.11 12.65 -18.23
CA GLN A 140 7.98 12.09 -18.94
C GLN A 140 7.88 10.59 -18.66
N ASP A 141 6.78 10.18 -18.04
CA ASP A 141 6.48 8.76 -17.86
C ASP A 141 5.88 8.20 -19.15
N VAL A 142 6.46 7.10 -19.65
CA VAL A 142 5.90 6.27 -20.71
C VAL A 142 5.38 4.99 -20.06
N VAL A 143 4.07 4.94 -19.87
CA VAL A 143 3.39 3.84 -19.18
C VAL A 143 2.86 2.85 -20.20
N VAL A 144 3.26 1.58 -20.05
CA VAL A 144 2.90 0.48 -20.96
C VAL A 144 2.47 -0.75 -20.16
N ASN A 145 1.62 -1.60 -20.75
CA ASN A 145 1.41 -2.94 -20.23
C ASN A 145 2.73 -3.71 -20.31
N GLY A 146 3.32 -4.02 -19.16
CA GLY A 146 4.63 -4.62 -19.05
C GLY A 146 4.71 -6.00 -19.71
N ILE A 147 3.68 -6.83 -19.58
CA ILE A 147 3.68 -8.19 -20.14
C ILE A 147 3.61 -8.13 -21.68
N ASP A 148 2.70 -7.33 -22.22
CA ASP A 148 2.55 -7.15 -23.67
C ASP A 148 3.82 -6.53 -24.28
N PHE A 149 4.41 -5.58 -23.57
CA PHE A 149 5.68 -4.97 -23.94
C PHE A 149 6.83 -5.97 -24.01
N LEU A 150 7.01 -6.80 -22.98
CA LEU A 150 8.09 -7.80 -22.93
C LEU A 150 7.96 -8.80 -24.08
N HIS A 151 6.73 -9.25 -24.37
CA HIS A 151 6.47 -10.12 -25.53
C HIS A 151 6.81 -9.41 -26.84
N LYS A 152 6.42 -8.15 -27.00
CA LYS A 152 6.74 -7.36 -28.20
C LYS A 152 8.24 -7.10 -28.36
N ALA A 153 8.94 -6.84 -27.27
CA ALA A 153 10.39 -6.63 -27.26
C ALA A 153 11.18 -7.94 -27.42
N GLY A 154 10.52 -9.11 -27.40
CA GLY A 154 11.20 -10.41 -27.47
C GLY A 154 11.99 -10.76 -26.20
N ILE A 155 11.73 -10.08 -25.08
CA ILE A 155 12.43 -10.28 -23.82
C ILE A 155 11.80 -11.45 -23.09
N LEU A 156 12.55 -12.54 -22.99
CA LEU A 156 12.15 -13.74 -22.26
C LEU A 156 12.42 -13.58 -20.75
N PRO A 157 11.63 -14.23 -19.88
CA PRO A 157 11.88 -14.24 -18.45
C PRO A 157 13.27 -14.77 -18.14
N GLY A 158 13.96 -14.07 -17.24
CA GLY A 158 15.22 -14.53 -16.66
C GLY A 158 15.06 -15.91 -16.00
N THR A 159 16.07 -16.78 -16.13
CA THR A 159 16.07 -18.09 -15.44
C THR A 159 16.74 -18.03 -14.07
N ASP A 160 17.45 -16.94 -13.77
CA ASP A 160 18.15 -16.69 -12.52
C ASP A 160 17.83 -15.27 -12.03
N PRO A 161 16.67 -15.08 -11.35
CA PRO A 161 16.24 -13.76 -10.89
C PRO A 161 17.28 -13.10 -10.00
N GLY A 162 17.71 -11.91 -10.38
CA GLY A 162 18.73 -11.13 -9.70
C GLY A 162 18.36 -9.67 -9.58
N TYR A 163 19.18 -8.88 -8.91
CA TYR A 163 19.01 -7.43 -8.79
C TYR A 163 20.36 -6.75 -9.00
N PRO A 164 20.87 -6.70 -10.25
CA PRO A 164 22.13 -6.00 -10.52
C PRO A 164 22.00 -4.53 -10.10
N ALA A 165 23.12 -3.92 -9.71
CA ALA A 165 23.13 -2.51 -9.31
C ALA A 165 22.54 -1.60 -10.41
N PHE A 166 22.86 -1.88 -11.68
CA PHE A 166 22.30 -1.20 -12.83
C PHE A 166 22.09 -2.18 -13.99
N ILE A 167 21.17 -1.82 -14.89
CA ILE A 167 20.80 -2.63 -16.05
C ILE A 167 21.73 -2.31 -17.22
N LYS A 168 22.55 -3.27 -17.65
CA LYS A 168 23.48 -3.10 -18.79
C LYS A 168 22.89 -3.59 -20.11
N GLY A 169 21.93 -4.50 -20.05
CA GLY A 169 21.32 -5.13 -21.22
C GLY A 169 19.96 -5.77 -20.93
N GLU A 170 19.38 -6.40 -21.94
CA GLU A 170 18.07 -7.05 -21.85
C GLU A 170 18.03 -8.18 -20.82
N ARG A 171 19.12 -8.92 -20.65
CA ARG A 171 19.21 -9.98 -19.64
C ARG A 171 19.12 -9.42 -18.21
N ASP A 172 19.88 -8.37 -17.90
CA ASP A 172 19.81 -7.71 -16.60
C ASP A 172 18.41 -7.14 -16.33
N LEU A 173 17.77 -6.57 -17.36
CA LEU A 173 16.39 -6.10 -17.29
C LEU A 173 15.44 -7.25 -16.96
N ALA A 174 15.58 -8.38 -17.65
CA ALA A 174 14.74 -9.54 -17.47
C ALA A 174 14.92 -10.18 -16.08
N ASP A 175 16.17 -10.38 -15.66
CA ASP A 175 16.51 -10.95 -14.36
C ASP A 175 16.04 -10.03 -13.21
N SER A 176 16.20 -8.70 -13.37
CA SER A 176 15.71 -7.71 -12.41
C SER A 176 14.19 -7.69 -12.29
N LEU A 177 13.48 -7.65 -13.43
CA LEU A 177 12.03 -7.71 -13.41
C LEU A 177 11.54 -9.03 -12.80
N ALA A 178 12.13 -10.17 -13.18
CA ALA A 178 11.77 -11.49 -12.66
C ALA A 178 11.96 -11.60 -11.14
N TYR A 179 12.87 -10.83 -10.55
CA TYR A 179 13.04 -10.74 -9.10
C TYR A 179 11.85 -10.02 -8.43
N TYR A 180 11.45 -8.83 -8.89
CA TYR A 180 10.39 -8.03 -8.25
C TYR A 180 8.97 -8.46 -8.61
N PHE A 181 8.77 -8.96 -9.83
CA PHE A 181 7.46 -9.31 -10.39
C PHE A 181 6.64 -10.28 -9.54
N PRO A 182 7.16 -11.46 -9.11
CA PRO A 182 6.36 -12.39 -8.31
C PRO A 182 5.98 -11.81 -6.96
N HIS A 183 6.87 -11.00 -6.36
CA HIS A 183 6.59 -10.29 -5.12
C HIS A 183 5.54 -9.18 -5.27
N GLY A 184 5.24 -8.77 -6.50
CA GLY A 184 4.42 -7.58 -6.77
C GLY A 184 5.04 -6.33 -6.13
N ALA A 185 6.38 -6.27 -6.05
CA ALA A 185 7.13 -5.19 -5.43
C ALA A 185 7.38 -4.06 -6.44
N ALA A 186 7.27 -2.81 -6.00
CA ALA A 186 7.71 -1.66 -6.76
C ALA A 186 9.25 -1.64 -6.84
N ALA A 187 9.79 -1.35 -8.02
CA ALA A 187 11.21 -1.08 -8.22
C ALA A 187 11.43 -0.06 -9.32
N GLU A 188 12.55 0.65 -9.24
CA GLU A 188 12.98 1.68 -10.18
C GLU A 188 14.48 1.54 -10.40
N ARG A 189 14.93 1.33 -11.66
CA ARG A 189 16.30 0.94 -11.96
C ARG A 189 16.90 1.77 -13.10
N TYR A 190 18.16 2.17 -12.89
CA TYR A 190 18.96 2.84 -13.91
C TYR A 190 19.44 1.85 -14.98
N MET A 191 19.26 2.23 -16.24
CA MET A 191 19.82 1.55 -17.41
C MET A 191 20.98 2.36 -17.96
N GLU A 192 22.18 1.79 -17.96
CA GLU A 192 23.39 2.47 -18.45
C GLU A 192 23.39 2.59 -19.98
N ASN A 193 22.90 1.56 -20.68
CA ASN A 193 22.90 1.52 -22.14
C ASN A 193 21.80 2.42 -22.73
N LYS A 194 22.17 3.67 -23.02
CA LYS A 194 21.28 4.68 -23.60
C LYS A 194 20.63 4.25 -24.92
N THR A 195 21.36 3.59 -25.81
CA THR A 195 20.84 3.15 -27.11
C THR A 195 19.77 2.08 -26.93
N LEU A 196 20.03 1.09 -26.07
CA LEU A 196 19.03 0.08 -25.72
C LEU A 196 17.80 0.73 -25.08
N PHE A 197 18.00 1.65 -24.14
CA PHE A 197 16.90 2.36 -23.48
C PHE A 197 16.01 3.08 -24.49
N GLN A 198 16.60 3.83 -25.42
CA GLN A 198 15.87 4.55 -26.47
C GLN A 198 15.10 3.59 -27.39
N ASN A 199 15.69 2.45 -27.75
CA ASN A 199 15.01 1.42 -28.54
C ASN A 199 13.80 0.83 -27.79
N LEU A 200 13.95 0.53 -26.50
CA LEU A 200 12.86 0.02 -25.65
C LEU A 200 11.73 1.05 -25.50
N VAL A 201 12.06 2.33 -25.33
CA VAL A 201 11.08 3.42 -25.33
C VAL A 201 10.37 3.49 -26.68
N GLN A 202 11.07 3.38 -27.80
CA GLN A 202 10.43 3.43 -29.12
C GLN A 202 9.49 2.24 -29.33
N LEU A 203 9.91 1.03 -28.96
CA LEU A 203 9.10 -0.19 -29.03
C LEU A 203 7.85 -0.11 -28.15
N SER A 204 7.94 0.50 -26.97
CA SER A 204 6.80 0.61 -26.06
C SER A 204 5.69 1.49 -26.63
N LEU A 205 6.02 2.50 -27.45
CA LEU A 205 5.04 3.36 -28.11
C LEU A 205 4.23 2.63 -29.18
N GLU A 206 4.72 1.50 -29.67
CA GLU A 206 4.00 0.66 -30.61
C GLU A 206 3.10 -0.39 -29.93
N VAL A 207 3.07 -0.43 -28.60
CA VAL A 207 2.13 -1.26 -27.83
C VAL A 207 0.82 -0.48 -27.66
N SER A 208 -0.30 -1.12 -27.97
CA SER A 208 -1.62 -0.52 -27.82
C SER A 208 -1.89 -0.13 -26.37
N GLY A 209 -2.39 1.08 -26.16
CA GLY A 209 -2.72 1.59 -24.84
C GLY A 209 -1.55 2.23 -24.08
N THR A 210 -0.37 2.36 -24.69
CA THR A 210 0.75 3.13 -24.11
C THR A 210 0.37 4.59 -23.92
N ARG A 211 0.71 5.14 -22.75
CA ARG A 211 0.38 6.52 -22.35
C ARG A 211 1.64 7.30 -22.05
N ARG A 212 1.62 8.60 -22.34
CA ARG A 212 2.65 9.56 -21.92
C ARG A 212 2.07 10.49 -20.87
N LEU A 213 2.70 10.56 -19.70
CA LEU A 213 2.21 11.31 -18.56
C LEU A 213 3.31 12.23 -18.00
N LEU A 214 2.90 13.22 -17.22
CA LEU A 214 3.82 13.97 -16.37
C LEU A 214 4.31 13.05 -15.26
N GLY A 215 5.63 12.86 -15.18
CA GLY A 215 6.28 11.97 -14.23
C GLY A 215 7.16 12.68 -13.20
N GLY A 216 7.65 11.89 -12.26
CA GLY A 216 8.50 12.30 -11.15
C GLY A 216 7.70 12.73 -9.92
N ASN A 217 8.24 12.45 -8.73
CA ASN A 217 7.57 12.76 -7.47
C ASN A 217 7.25 14.27 -7.37
N ALA A 218 8.23 15.13 -7.66
CA ALA A 218 8.08 16.57 -7.48
C ALA A 218 7.00 17.19 -8.40
N PRO A 219 6.95 16.95 -9.73
CA PRO A 219 5.90 17.52 -10.58
C PRO A 219 4.52 16.94 -10.25
N VAL A 220 4.43 15.66 -9.91
CA VAL A 220 3.17 15.01 -9.53
C VAL A 220 2.61 15.61 -8.23
N MET A 221 3.43 15.74 -7.18
CA MET A 221 3.06 16.38 -5.93
C MET A 221 2.72 17.86 -6.14
N ALA A 222 3.52 18.59 -6.92
CA ALA A 222 3.29 20.00 -7.23
C ALA A 222 1.94 20.22 -7.91
N ASN A 223 1.61 19.38 -8.90
CA ASN A 223 0.34 19.47 -9.59
C ASN A 223 -0.83 19.15 -8.65
N ARG A 224 -0.68 18.14 -7.78
CA ARG A 224 -1.70 17.79 -6.79
C ARG A 224 -1.94 18.91 -5.78
N LEU A 225 -0.88 19.48 -5.20
CA LEU A 225 -0.96 20.63 -4.28
C LEU A 225 -1.66 21.82 -4.95
N ALA A 226 -1.34 22.11 -6.21
CA ALA A 226 -1.95 23.20 -6.96
C ALA A 226 -3.45 22.98 -7.26
N HIS A 227 -3.84 21.73 -7.53
CA HIS A 227 -5.25 21.32 -7.69
C HIS A 227 -6.04 21.49 -6.39
N GLU A 228 -5.41 21.26 -5.25
CA GLU A 228 -6.00 21.41 -3.91
C GLU A 228 -6.01 22.87 -3.41
N GLY A 229 -5.47 23.80 -4.20
CA GLY A 229 -5.59 25.24 -3.97
C GLY A 229 -4.29 25.98 -3.64
N CYS A 230 -3.17 25.27 -3.49
CA CYS A 230 -1.88 25.88 -3.17
C CYS A 230 -1.33 26.73 -4.33
N GLN A 231 -0.52 27.72 -3.99
CA GLN A 231 0.42 28.35 -4.92
C GLN A 231 1.73 27.57 -4.88
N VAL A 232 2.23 27.13 -6.03
CA VAL A 232 3.32 26.14 -6.04
C VAL A 232 4.54 26.64 -6.82
N LEU A 233 5.71 26.49 -6.21
CA LEU A 233 7.01 26.64 -6.85
C LEU A 233 7.60 25.26 -7.10
N LEU A 234 7.90 24.90 -8.34
CA LEU A 234 8.46 23.59 -8.72
C LEU A 234 9.92 23.73 -9.17
N GLY A 235 10.82 23.08 -8.44
CA GLY A 235 12.23 22.92 -8.76
C GLY A 235 12.50 21.81 -9.77
N ALA A 236 12.22 22.06 -11.05
CA ALA A 236 12.44 21.09 -12.12
C ALA A 236 12.89 21.79 -13.42
N GLN A 237 13.51 21.03 -14.31
CA GLN A 237 13.75 21.41 -15.70
C GLN A 237 12.84 20.55 -16.58
N LEU A 238 11.79 21.17 -17.12
CA LEU A 238 10.77 20.50 -17.93
C LEU A 238 10.67 21.17 -19.29
N SER A 239 10.41 20.40 -20.34
CA SER A 239 10.16 20.92 -21.67
C SER A 239 8.93 21.81 -21.70
N HIS A 240 8.82 22.66 -22.72
CA HIS A 240 7.60 23.44 -22.96
C HIS A 240 6.36 22.56 -23.10
N HIS A 241 6.51 21.33 -23.58
CA HIS A 241 5.40 20.39 -23.72
C HIS A 241 4.89 19.90 -22.35
N LEU A 242 5.76 19.43 -21.46
CA LEU A 242 5.34 18.99 -20.12
C LEU A 242 4.84 20.14 -19.25
N ARG A 243 5.41 21.34 -19.37
CA ARG A 243 4.92 22.52 -18.63
C ARG A 243 3.45 22.83 -18.91
N LYS A 244 2.93 22.54 -20.11
CA LYS A 244 1.51 22.75 -20.45
C LYS A 244 0.56 21.82 -19.69
N HIS A 245 1.07 20.70 -19.18
CA HIS A 245 0.29 19.73 -18.39
C HIS A 245 0.23 20.12 -16.90
N LEU A 246 1.08 21.05 -16.46
CA LEU A 246 1.05 21.56 -15.09
C LEU A 246 -0.14 22.48 -14.89
N HIS A 247 -0.72 22.41 -13.69
CA HIS A 247 -1.71 23.36 -13.25
C HIS A 247 -1.14 24.78 -13.31
N LYS A 248 -1.93 25.74 -13.80
CA LYS A 248 -1.60 27.18 -13.94
C LYS A 248 -1.09 27.92 -12.70
N ARG A 249 -1.13 27.27 -11.52
CA ARG A 249 -0.58 27.81 -10.25
C ARG A 249 0.82 27.28 -9.94
N VAL A 250 1.36 26.39 -10.76
CA VAL A 250 2.71 25.85 -10.64
C VAL A 250 3.65 26.74 -11.44
N SER A 251 4.63 27.33 -10.77
CA SER A 251 5.71 28.09 -11.39
C SER A 251 6.98 27.25 -11.36
N VAL A 252 7.57 26.97 -12.53
CA VAL A 252 8.80 26.18 -12.66
C VAL A 252 10.03 27.08 -12.56
N THR A 253 11.07 26.67 -11.84
CA THR A 253 12.28 27.50 -11.63
C THR A 253 13.36 27.32 -12.68
N GLY A 254 13.54 26.11 -13.23
CA GLY A 254 14.59 25.83 -14.20
C GLY A 254 14.21 26.19 -15.63
N ASP A 255 15.21 26.34 -16.49
CA ASP A 255 15.00 26.57 -17.92
C ASP A 255 14.41 25.34 -18.63
N PRO A 256 13.68 25.52 -19.74
CA PRO A 256 13.15 24.40 -20.51
C PRO A 256 14.28 23.53 -21.09
N LEU A 257 14.18 22.22 -20.87
CA LEU A 257 15.10 21.20 -21.38
C LEU A 257 14.29 20.09 -22.06
N GLN A 258 14.95 19.21 -22.83
CA GLN A 258 14.37 17.94 -23.21
C GLN A 258 14.05 17.11 -21.96
N ASP A 259 12.86 16.49 -21.93
CA ASP A 259 12.42 15.70 -20.78
C ASP A 259 13.20 14.38 -20.72
N ASP A 260 13.70 14.01 -19.55
CA ASP A 260 14.11 12.65 -19.26
C ASP A 260 12.89 11.72 -19.33
N ILE A 261 13.07 10.52 -19.86
CA ILE A 261 12.00 9.55 -20.06
C ILE A 261 12.14 8.41 -19.06
N HIS A 262 11.04 8.05 -18.41
CA HIS A 262 10.94 6.87 -17.56
C HIS A 262 9.99 5.87 -18.20
N LEU A 263 10.45 4.64 -18.42
CA LEU A 263 9.64 3.56 -18.97
C LEU A 263 9.01 2.77 -17.81
N ILE A 264 7.68 2.86 -17.68
CA ILE A 264 6.91 2.23 -16.61
C ILE A 264 6.19 1.00 -17.15
N LEU A 265 6.61 -0.17 -16.67
CA LEU A 265 6.02 -1.47 -16.99
C LEU A 265 4.96 -1.81 -15.94
N GLU A 266 3.69 -1.49 -16.19
CA GLU A 266 2.58 -1.85 -15.31
C GLU A 266 2.10 -3.28 -15.56
N TYR A 267 1.77 -4.02 -14.51
CA TYR A 267 1.23 -5.37 -14.59
C TYR A 267 0.09 -5.59 -13.59
N PRO A 268 -0.95 -6.36 -13.96
CA PRO A 268 -2.09 -6.63 -13.09
C PRO A 268 -1.78 -7.74 -12.09
N LYS A 269 -2.61 -7.82 -11.04
CA LYS A 269 -2.63 -8.98 -10.15
C LYS A 269 -2.94 -10.26 -10.94
N GLY A 270 -2.17 -11.32 -10.69
CA GLY A 270 -2.30 -12.60 -11.40
C GLY A 270 -1.75 -12.57 -12.83
N GLY A 271 -1.16 -11.45 -13.26
CA GLY A 271 -0.44 -11.37 -14.53
C GLY A 271 0.71 -12.38 -14.57
N LYS A 272 0.85 -13.08 -15.70
CA LYS A 272 1.85 -14.13 -15.89
C LYS A 272 2.88 -13.72 -16.92
N TRP A 273 4.15 -13.96 -16.60
CA TRP A 273 5.26 -13.80 -17.52
C TRP A 273 6.20 -15.00 -17.34
N GLY A 274 6.08 -15.97 -18.25
CA GLY A 274 6.70 -17.29 -18.11
C GLY A 274 6.30 -18.00 -16.82
N PRO A 275 7.25 -18.41 -15.95
CA PRO A 275 6.95 -19.09 -14.70
C PRO A 275 6.52 -18.14 -13.56
N TYR A 276 6.62 -16.83 -13.75
CA TYR A 276 6.33 -15.84 -12.71
C TYR A 276 4.89 -15.36 -12.76
N GLU A 277 4.26 -15.22 -11.60
CA GLU A 277 2.90 -14.70 -11.43
C GLU A 277 2.88 -13.59 -10.38
N ALA A 278 2.32 -12.43 -10.72
CA ALA A 278 2.32 -11.26 -9.85
C ALA A 278 1.27 -11.36 -8.72
N MET A 279 1.69 -11.25 -7.46
CA MET A 279 0.78 -11.31 -6.30
C MET A 279 -0.16 -10.08 -6.15
N ARG A 280 0.20 -8.94 -6.75
CA ARG A 280 -0.63 -7.73 -6.81
C ARG A 280 -0.37 -6.94 -8.09
N ALA A 281 -1.28 -6.04 -8.42
CA ALA A 281 -1.03 -5.05 -9.47
C ALA A 281 0.06 -4.09 -9.00
N ASN A 282 1.10 -3.90 -9.80
CA ASN A 282 2.18 -2.97 -9.51
C ASN A 282 2.94 -2.59 -10.80
N ARG A 283 4.08 -1.92 -10.65
CA ARG A 283 4.91 -1.42 -11.76
C ARG A 283 6.41 -1.54 -11.49
N PHE A 284 7.15 -1.81 -12.56
CA PHE A 284 8.61 -1.76 -12.62
C PHE A 284 9.05 -0.62 -13.52
N ILE A 285 9.96 0.23 -13.04
CA ILE A 285 10.38 1.46 -13.73
C ILE A 285 11.84 1.32 -14.19
N VAL A 286 12.10 1.70 -15.44
CA VAL A 286 13.44 1.77 -16.02
C VAL A 286 13.68 3.18 -16.52
N HIS A 287 14.86 3.74 -16.26
CA HIS A 287 15.23 5.08 -16.73
C HIS A 287 16.70 5.15 -17.15
N ASN A 288 17.01 6.06 -18.07
CA ASN A 288 18.37 6.52 -18.37
C ASN A 288 18.44 8.03 -18.05
N ASP A 289 18.16 8.36 -16.79
CA ASP A 289 17.97 9.73 -16.32
C ASP A 289 19.29 10.28 -15.75
N VAL A 290 19.80 11.36 -16.35
CA VAL A 290 21.04 12.02 -15.90
C VAL A 290 20.73 13.28 -15.12
N HIS A 291 19.76 14.09 -15.57
CA HIS A 291 19.55 15.42 -15.02
C HIS A 291 18.91 15.39 -13.63
N ASN A 292 17.99 14.46 -13.39
CA ASN A 292 17.35 14.32 -12.08
C ASN A 292 18.30 13.63 -11.08
N ALA A 293 19.12 12.68 -11.54
CA ALA A 293 20.15 12.05 -10.71
C ALA A 293 21.13 13.08 -10.12
N VAL A 294 21.64 14.00 -10.95
CA VAL A 294 22.56 15.04 -10.46
C VAL A 294 21.86 16.26 -9.84
N LEU A 295 20.55 16.23 -9.66
CA LEU A 295 19.74 17.35 -9.15
C LEU A 295 19.98 18.65 -9.93
N SER A 296 20.00 18.60 -11.26
CA SER A 296 20.31 19.73 -12.16
C SER A 296 19.53 21.03 -11.83
N SER A 297 18.27 20.91 -11.38
CA SER A 297 17.41 22.04 -11.04
C SER A 297 17.65 22.65 -9.65
N LEU A 298 18.57 22.10 -8.85
CA LEU A 298 18.77 22.51 -7.44
C LEU A 298 19.19 23.97 -7.32
N GLU A 299 20.15 24.43 -8.12
CA GLU A 299 20.67 25.79 -8.05
C GLU A 299 19.57 26.83 -8.38
N ASP A 300 18.82 26.63 -9.47
CA ASP A 300 17.70 27.50 -9.85
C ASP A 300 16.60 27.48 -8.79
N PHE A 301 16.28 26.31 -8.27
CA PHE A 301 15.29 26.16 -7.21
C PHE A 301 15.71 26.90 -5.94
N HIS A 302 16.95 26.72 -5.50
CA HIS A 302 17.49 27.37 -4.30
C HIS A 302 17.44 28.90 -4.42
N SER A 303 17.82 29.46 -5.58
CA SER A 303 17.77 30.92 -5.81
C SER A 303 16.37 31.53 -5.64
N ARG A 304 15.32 30.72 -5.92
CA ARG A 304 13.92 31.12 -5.86
C ARG A 304 13.28 30.86 -4.49
N LEU A 305 13.81 29.93 -3.70
CA LEU A 305 13.22 29.55 -2.41
C LEU A 305 13.11 30.73 -1.44
N GLU A 306 14.19 31.50 -1.30
CA GLU A 306 14.27 32.59 -0.32
C GLU A 306 13.25 33.70 -0.57
N THR A 307 12.99 34.02 -1.84
CA THR A 307 12.02 35.04 -2.25
C THR A 307 10.59 34.53 -2.19
N PHE A 308 10.37 33.24 -2.51
CA PHE A 308 9.06 32.62 -2.48
C PHE A 308 8.49 32.49 -1.06
N ARG A 309 9.37 32.26 -0.06
CA ARG A 309 9.01 32.07 1.36
C ARG A 309 7.85 31.09 1.53
N PRO A 310 8.06 29.80 1.19
CA PRO A 310 7.02 28.79 1.29
C PRO A 310 6.60 28.54 2.74
N ASP A 311 5.35 28.14 2.94
CA ASP A 311 4.86 27.59 4.23
C ASP A 311 5.33 26.13 4.40
N LEU A 312 5.48 25.42 3.26
CA LEU A 312 5.93 24.04 3.19
C LEU A 312 6.94 23.86 2.04
N LEU A 313 8.06 23.19 2.34
CA LEU A 313 9.00 22.67 1.37
C LEU A 313 8.84 21.15 1.29
N VAL A 314 8.59 20.63 0.09
CA VAL A 314 8.49 19.20 -0.21
C VAL A 314 9.71 18.79 -1.03
N ILE A 315 10.46 17.81 -0.55
CA ILE A 315 11.57 17.18 -1.25
C ILE A 315 11.18 15.74 -1.62
N GLY A 316 11.41 15.35 -2.86
CA GLY A 316 11.22 14.00 -3.39
C GLY A 316 12.06 13.81 -4.66
N GLY A 317 11.96 12.63 -5.28
CA GLY A 317 12.69 12.31 -6.53
C GLY A 317 14.16 11.92 -6.33
N LEU A 318 14.63 11.79 -5.09
CA LEU A 318 16.04 11.47 -4.79
C LEU A 318 16.40 10.01 -5.11
N GLN A 319 15.43 9.14 -5.37
CA GLN A 319 15.68 7.78 -5.84
C GLN A 319 16.32 7.74 -7.24
N MET A 320 16.27 8.84 -7.99
CA MET A 320 17.04 8.98 -9.24
C MET A 320 18.56 8.90 -9.03
N MET A 321 19.03 9.14 -7.79
CA MET A 321 20.43 9.01 -7.42
C MET A 321 20.83 7.56 -7.09
N ASP A 322 19.85 6.67 -6.92
CA ASP A 322 20.07 5.28 -6.50
C ASP A 322 20.75 4.49 -7.62
N ASN A 323 21.91 3.91 -7.32
CA ASN A 323 22.77 3.19 -8.27
C ASN A 323 23.19 3.97 -9.53
N PHE A 324 22.99 5.29 -9.57
CA PHE A 324 23.52 6.12 -10.64
C PHE A 324 25.07 6.18 -10.55
N PRO A 325 25.81 6.09 -11.67
CA PRO A 325 27.26 6.00 -11.67
C PRO A 325 27.93 7.38 -11.43
N PHE A 326 27.80 7.90 -10.22
CA PHE A 326 28.46 9.14 -9.79
C PHE A 326 29.97 9.00 -9.74
N GLN A 327 30.67 10.13 -9.93
CA GLN A 327 32.07 10.21 -9.51
C GLN A 327 32.17 10.09 -7.98
N PRO A 328 33.26 9.52 -7.43
CA PRO A 328 33.42 9.38 -5.98
C PRO A 328 33.16 10.69 -5.22
N GLY A 329 32.25 10.65 -4.24
CA GLY A 329 31.86 11.79 -3.41
C GLY A 329 30.91 12.81 -4.06
N GLU A 330 30.60 12.68 -5.35
CA GLU A 330 29.73 13.64 -6.04
C GLU A 330 28.29 13.61 -5.51
N ARG A 331 27.72 12.41 -5.32
CA ARG A 331 26.37 12.22 -4.79
C ARG A 331 26.20 12.91 -3.43
N LEU A 332 27.07 12.60 -2.47
CA LEU A 332 27.07 13.23 -1.15
C LEU A 332 27.18 14.76 -1.25
N ARG A 333 28.06 15.30 -2.10
CA ARG A 333 28.19 16.75 -2.29
C ARG A 333 26.90 17.39 -2.82
N ARG A 334 26.19 16.74 -3.76
CA ARG A 334 24.88 17.20 -4.24
C ARG A 334 23.83 17.15 -3.12
N LEU A 335 23.79 16.08 -2.34
CA LEU A 335 22.89 15.93 -1.20
C LEU A 335 23.18 16.97 -0.09
N GLN A 336 24.44 17.27 0.18
CA GLN A 336 24.84 18.31 1.14
C GLN A 336 24.40 19.71 0.68
N LYS A 337 24.52 20.02 -0.62
CA LYS A 337 23.97 21.26 -1.19
C LYS A 337 22.45 21.35 -1.03
N LEU A 338 21.73 20.25 -1.29
CA LEU A 338 20.28 20.18 -1.06
C LEU A 338 19.96 20.41 0.42
N GLY A 339 20.70 19.77 1.32
CA GLY A 339 20.57 19.98 2.75
C GLY A 339 20.75 21.45 3.15
N ALA A 340 21.74 22.14 2.59
CA ALA A 340 21.93 23.57 2.83
C ALA A 340 20.73 24.41 2.35
N ALA A 341 20.12 24.07 1.21
CA ALA A 341 18.91 24.75 0.72
C ALA A 341 17.70 24.50 1.64
N MET A 342 17.54 23.28 2.17
CA MET A 342 16.50 22.97 3.17
C MET A 342 16.71 23.77 4.47
N GLU A 343 17.95 23.96 4.90
CA GLU A 343 18.28 24.79 6.07
C GLU A 343 17.90 26.26 5.86
N VAL A 344 18.12 26.81 4.67
CA VAL A 344 17.69 28.18 4.34
C VAL A 344 16.18 28.34 4.49
N ALA A 345 15.39 27.40 3.93
CA ALA A 345 13.93 27.44 4.06
C ALA A 345 13.47 27.34 5.53
N THR A 346 14.08 26.43 6.31
CA THR A 346 13.68 26.21 7.71
C THR A 346 14.00 27.39 8.63
N ARG A 347 15.07 28.16 8.36
CA ARG A 347 15.36 29.42 9.09
C ARG A 347 14.26 30.47 8.93
N GLN A 348 13.45 30.37 7.87
CA GLN A 348 12.29 31.23 7.63
C GLN A 348 10.98 30.70 8.24
N GLY A 349 11.04 29.60 9.00
CA GLY A 349 9.85 28.98 9.60
C GLY A 349 9.12 27.98 8.69
N THR A 350 9.67 27.68 7.51
CA THR A 350 9.12 26.69 6.56
C THR A 350 9.14 25.28 7.17
N LEU A 351 8.03 24.54 7.07
CA LEU A 351 8.01 23.10 7.37
C LEU A 351 8.64 22.31 6.22
N VAL A 352 9.36 21.24 6.52
CA VAL A 352 9.98 20.40 5.49
C VAL A 352 9.42 18.99 5.51
N HIS A 353 8.94 18.53 4.36
CA HIS A 353 8.52 17.16 4.13
C HIS A 353 9.46 16.48 3.14
N PHE A 354 9.92 15.28 3.47
CA PHE A 354 10.67 14.42 2.55
C PHE A 354 9.84 13.18 2.21
N GLU A 355 9.49 13.05 0.93
CA GLU A 355 8.82 11.87 0.38
C GLU A 355 9.91 10.85 -0.02
N LEU A 356 9.96 9.72 0.70
CA LEU A 356 10.81 8.60 0.34
C LEU A 356 10.22 7.84 -0.84
N ALA A 357 11.10 7.16 -1.57
CA ALA A 357 10.76 6.28 -2.68
C ALA A 357 11.66 5.04 -2.65
N SER A 358 11.71 4.29 -3.75
CA SER A 358 12.42 3.01 -3.82
C SER A 358 13.94 3.20 -3.82
N PHE A 359 14.61 2.87 -2.72
CA PHE A 359 16.07 2.84 -2.63
C PHE A 359 16.58 1.41 -2.48
N ALA A 360 17.49 0.99 -3.37
CA ALA A 360 18.15 -0.31 -3.34
C ALA A 360 19.63 -0.21 -2.95
N ASP A 361 20.27 0.95 -3.12
CA ASP A 361 21.65 1.15 -2.70
C ASP A 361 21.75 1.60 -1.23
N ARG A 362 22.47 0.80 -0.44
CA ARG A 362 22.72 1.08 0.97
C ARG A 362 23.45 2.40 1.17
N ASP A 363 24.41 2.71 0.31
CA ASP A 363 25.27 3.87 0.51
C ASP A 363 24.50 5.16 0.16
N THR A 364 23.65 5.15 -0.88
CA THR A 364 22.67 6.21 -1.15
C THR A 364 21.78 6.48 0.07
N LEU A 365 21.18 5.44 0.64
CA LEU A 365 20.27 5.61 1.78
C LEU A 365 21.02 6.13 3.03
N LYS A 366 22.27 5.71 3.25
CA LYS A 366 23.13 6.27 4.32
C LYS A 366 23.43 7.75 4.12
N GLU A 367 23.78 8.17 2.90
CA GLU A 367 24.04 9.58 2.60
C GLU A 367 22.77 10.43 2.76
N LEU A 368 21.59 9.92 2.39
CA LEU A 368 20.31 10.57 2.66
C LEU A 368 20.04 10.72 4.17
N MET A 369 20.41 9.71 4.95
CA MET A 369 20.31 9.73 6.41
C MET A 369 21.26 10.73 7.08
N GLU A 370 22.29 11.18 6.38
CA GLU A 370 23.21 12.23 6.84
C GLU A 370 22.78 13.62 6.35
N ALA A 371 22.40 13.73 5.07
CA ALA A 371 22.27 14.99 4.38
C ALA A 371 20.82 15.52 4.28
N VAL A 372 19.81 14.65 4.28
CA VAL A 372 18.42 15.05 3.97
C VAL A 372 17.48 14.76 5.14
N VAL A 373 17.43 13.52 5.63
CA VAL A 373 16.47 13.11 6.67
C VAL A 373 16.58 13.95 7.95
N PRO A 374 17.79 14.31 8.44
CA PRO A 374 17.93 15.18 9.62
C PRO A 374 17.40 16.60 9.39
N ARG A 375 17.05 17.01 8.18
CA ARG A 375 16.55 18.36 7.87
C ARG A 375 15.04 18.41 7.61
N ALA A 376 14.36 17.27 7.72
CA ALA A 376 12.92 17.16 7.51
C ALA A 376 12.14 17.19 8.84
N ASP A 377 11.02 17.89 8.86
CA ASP A 377 10.02 17.83 9.94
C ASP A 377 9.05 16.66 9.74
N SER A 378 8.90 16.20 8.49
CA SER A 378 8.01 15.12 8.11
C SER A 378 8.63 14.15 7.11
N LEU A 379 8.33 12.87 7.27
CA LEU A 379 8.59 11.85 6.26
C LEU A 379 7.27 11.28 5.71
N GLY A 380 7.25 10.97 4.41
CA GLY A 380 6.19 10.22 3.71
C GLY A 380 6.78 8.99 3.02
N MET A 381 6.11 7.84 3.09
CA MET A 381 6.62 6.57 2.54
C MET A 381 5.53 5.48 2.45
N ASN A 382 5.75 4.42 1.67
CA ASN A 382 4.86 3.27 1.60
C ASN A 382 5.29 2.08 2.49
N GLU A 383 4.58 0.95 2.38
CA GLU A 383 4.89 -0.29 3.10
C GLU A 383 6.19 -1.02 2.71
N GLN A 384 6.82 -0.65 1.61
CA GLN A 384 8.15 -1.14 1.19
C GLN A 384 9.27 -0.26 1.73
N GLU A 385 9.10 1.06 1.72
CA GLU A 385 10.13 1.99 2.20
C GLU A 385 10.24 2.04 3.72
N LEU A 386 9.12 1.91 4.46
CA LEU A 386 9.14 1.88 5.93
C LEU A 386 10.04 0.77 6.50
N PRO A 387 9.87 -0.52 6.14
CA PRO A 387 10.73 -1.58 6.65
C PRO A 387 12.17 -1.45 6.14
N ASN A 388 12.39 -0.86 4.95
CA ASN A 388 13.74 -0.59 4.45
C ASN A 388 14.48 0.45 5.31
N LEU A 389 13.84 1.59 5.58
CA LEU A 389 14.38 2.63 6.47
C LEU A 389 14.59 2.07 7.89
N HIS A 390 13.61 1.32 8.38
CA HIS A 390 13.69 0.65 9.68
C HIS A 390 14.88 -0.31 9.77
N SER A 391 15.06 -1.17 8.76
CA SER A 391 16.21 -2.09 8.64
C SER A 391 17.53 -1.34 8.59
N LEU A 392 17.62 -0.24 7.85
CA LEU A 392 18.84 0.56 7.80
C LEU A 392 19.16 1.15 9.18
N LEU A 393 18.18 1.71 9.88
CA LEU A 393 18.37 2.33 11.18
C LEU A 393 18.78 1.32 12.27
N GLN A 394 18.24 0.10 12.21
CA GLN A 394 18.52 -0.93 13.22
C GLN A 394 19.76 -1.77 12.92
N ARG A 395 19.95 -2.17 11.66
CA ARG A 395 20.95 -3.17 11.23
C ARG A 395 21.99 -2.62 10.26
N GLY A 396 21.75 -1.45 9.67
CA GLY A 396 22.63 -0.91 8.62
C GLY A 396 22.47 -1.61 7.26
N GLU A 397 21.37 -2.32 7.06
CA GLU A 397 21.10 -3.15 5.86
C GLU A 397 19.84 -2.68 5.13
N VAL A 398 19.83 -2.81 3.80
CA VAL A 398 18.67 -2.50 2.94
C VAL A 398 17.76 -3.72 2.78
N THR A 399 16.46 -3.46 2.65
CA THR A 399 15.43 -4.46 2.35
C THR A 399 14.75 -4.11 1.02
N LEU A 400 14.85 -5.01 0.04
CA LEU A 400 14.37 -4.76 -1.34
C LEU A 400 12.91 -5.16 -1.56
N VAL A 401 12.40 -6.09 -0.74
CA VAL A 401 11.05 -6.63 -0.83
C VAL A 401 10.45 -6.64 0.56
N ALA A 402 9.19 -6.19 0.66
CA ALA A 402 8.41 -6.21 1.88
C ALA A 402 7.06 -6.90 1.65
N ASP A 403 6.33 -7.14 2.74
CA ASP A 403 4.96 -7.63 2.67
C ASP A 403 4.08 -6.62 1.93
N ALA A 404 3.42 -7.08 0.87
CA ALA A 404 2.52 -6.27 0.05
C ALA A 404 1.19 -5.93 0.75
N TYR A 405 0.85 -6.65 1.84
CA TYR A 405 -0.39 -6.49 2.61
C TYR A 405 -0.08 -6.52 4.12
N PRO A 406 0.77 -5.61 4.63
CA PRO A 406 1.21 -5.66 6.00
C PRO A 406 0.03 -5.42 6.95
N ARG A 407 0.04 -6.13 8.08
CA ARG A 407 -0.92 -5.88 9.16
C ARG A 407 -0.71 -4.48 9.72
N VAL A 408 -1.80 -3.78 10.05
CA VAL A 408 -1.76 -2.44 10.68
C VAL A 408 -0.84 -2.40 11.90
N ALA A 409 -0.90 -3.44 12.74
CA ALA A 409 -0.04 -3.56 13.92
C ALA A 409 1.46 -3.54 13.59
N THR A 410 1.87 -4.20 12.50
CA THR A 410 3.27 -4.24 12.04
C THR A 410 3.73 -2.84 11.62
N VAL A 411 2.94 -2.19 10.76
CA VAL A 411 3.24 -0.84 10.26
C VAL A 411 3.31 0.16 11.42
N LEU A 412 2.36 0.12 12.36
CA LEU A 412 2.37 1.02 13.51
C LEU A 412 3.57 0.79 14.45
N ASP A 413 4.01 -0.46 14.63
CA ASP A 413 5.23 -0.75 15.42
C ASP A 413 6.47 -0.17 14.74
N GLU A 414 6.65 -0.44 13.44
CA GLU A 414 7.78 0.07 12.66
C GLU A 414 7.78 1.60 12.58
N MET A 415 6.60 2.23 12.42
CA MET A 415 6.45 3.69 12.47
C MET A 415 6.98 4.25 13.79
N ARG A 416 6.61 3.64 14.93
CA ARG A 416 7.09 4.09 16.26
C ARG A 416 8.59 3.90 16.40
N GLU A 417 9.13 2.77 15.95
CA GLU A 417 10.56 2.46 16.04
C GLU A 417 11.37 3.44 15.18
N VAL A 418 11.01 3.66 13.92
CA VAL A 418 11.64 4.68 13.04
C VAL A 418 11.55 6.06 13.68
N PHE A 419 10.36 6.47 14.12
CA PHE A 419 10.15 7.78 14.71
C PHE A 419 10.99 8.00 15.98
N SER A 420 11.10 6.97 16.82
CA SER A 420 11.92 6.96 18.03
C SER A 420 13.41 7.01 17.71
N LEU A 421 13.92 6.16 16.81
CA LEU A 421 15.33 6.10 16.43
C LEU A 421 15.83 7.41 15.83
N LEU A 422 15.05 8.02 14.93
CA LEU A 422 15.41 9.30 14.31
C LEU A 422 15.47 10.44 15.35
N ASN A 423 14.50 10.48 16.28
CA ASN A 423 14.47 11.51 17.31
C ASN A 423 15.51 11.28 18.43
N GLN A 424 15.86 10.02 18.73
CA GLN A 424 16.99 9.71 19.61
C GLN A 424 18.32 10.14 19.00
N ARG A 425 18.51 9.89 17.70
CA ARG A 425 19.67 10.36 16.95
C ARG A 425 19.78 11.89 17.00
N HIS A 426 18.68 12.60 16.73
CA HIS A 426 18.63 14.06 16.85
C HIS A 426 19.01 14.53 18.26
N ARG A 427 18.44 13.92 19.32
CA ARG A 427 18.77 14.26 20.72
C ARG A 427 20.24 14.04 21.07
N ARG A 428 20.83 12.95 20.58
CA ARG A 428 22.22 12.58 20.85
C ARG A 428 23.21 13.46 20.10
N ASP A 429 22.97 13.65 18.81
CA ASP A 429 23.91 14.33 17.92
C ASP A 429 23.75 15.87 18.02
N GLY A 430 22.61 16.35 18.54
CA GLY A 430 22.29 17.78 18.64
C GLY A 430 22.11 18.48 17.28
N MET A 431 22.16 17.71 16.20
CA MET A 431 22.10 18.18 14.82
C MET A 431 20.75 17.88 14.17
N GLY A 432 20.36 18.73 13.24
CA GLY A 432 19.13 18.57 12.47
C GLY A 432 17.86 18.98 13.22
N ARG A 433 16.72 18.57 12.69
CA ARG A 433 15.38 18.85 13.19
C ARG A 433 14.79 17.60 13.80
N ARG A 434 13.97 17.81 14.81
CA ARG A 434 13.17 16.74 15.41
C ARG A 434 12.05 16.35 14.44
N LEU A 435 11.96 15.07 14.10
CA LEU A 435 10.85 14.55 13.32
C LEU A 435 9.55 14.74 14.10
N SER A 436 8.56 15.38 13.47
CA SER A 436 7.27 15.74 14.08
C SER A 436 6.08 15.15 13.34
N ARG A 437 6.28 14.56 12.15
CA ARG A 437 5.23 13.88 11.39
C ARG A 437 5.77 12.69 10.59
N LEU A 438 5.05 11.58 10.60
CA LEU A 438 5.33 10.42 9.75
C LEU A 438 4.02 9.96 9.11
N HIS A 439 3.98 9.89 7.80
CA HIS A 439 2.84 9.39 7.04
C HIS A 439 3.26 8.13 6.29
N VAL A 440 2.62 7.00 6.62
CA VAL A 440 2.75 5.76 5.88
C VAL A 440 1.48 5.51 5.09
N HIS A 441 1.62 5.44 3.77
CA HIS A 441 0.54 5.12 2.86
C HIS A 441 0.65 3.66 2.43
N THR A 442 -0.42 2.89 2.61
CA THR A 442 -0.47 1.48 2.17
C THR A 442 -1.64 1.28 1.24
N LEU A 443 -1.68 0.13 0.56
CA LEU A 443 -2.83 -0.27 -0.25
C LEU A 443 -4.13 -0.34 0.59
N ALA A 444 -4.08 -0.86 1.83
CA ALA A 444 -5.27 -1.18 2.61
C ALA A 444 -5.72 -0.04 3.55
N PHE A 445 -4.78 0.78 4.02
CA PHE A 445 -5.05 1.85 4.98
C PHE A 445 -3.99 2.96 4.88
N GLN A 446 -4.32 4.11 5.44
CA GLN A 446 -3.43 5.24 5.64
C GLN A 446 -3.16 5.39 7.13
N ALA A 447 -1.92 5.66 7.51
CA ALA A 447 -1.53 5.93 8.89
C ALA A 447 -0.71 7.23 8.96
N ILE A 448 -1.11 8.15 9.83
CA ILE A 448 -0.38 9.40 10.10
C ILE A 448 -0.11 9.49 11.61
N LEU A 449 1.16 9.68 11.94
CA LEU A 449 1.63 10.00 13.28
C LEU A 449 2.08 11.46 13.30
N THR A 450 1.58 12.26 14.24
CA THR A 450 1.94 13.66 14.43
C THR A 450 2.29 13.97 15.89
N ALA A 451 3.38 14.69 16.11
CA ALA A 451 3.77 15.19 17.43
C ALA A 451 2.76 16.23 17.94
N GLN A 452 2.30 16.05 19.17
CA GLN A 452 1.38 16.98 19.81
C GLN A 452 2.06 18.34 20.03
N GLY A 453 1.37 19.42 19.72
CA GLY A 453 1.91 20.79 19.78
C GLY A 453 2.86 21.15 18.63
N SER A 454 3.02 20.28 17.63
CA SER A 454 3.69 20.63 16.37
C SER A 454 2.81 21.54 15.51
N ALA A 455 3.39 22.11 14.44
CA ALA A 455 2.68 22.98 13.51
C ALA A 455 1.70 22.22 12.59
N TRP A 456 1.74 20.88 12.56
CA TRP A 456 0.88 20.06 11.72
C TRP A 456 -0.56 20.07 12.24
N LYS A 457 -1.51 20.46 11.39
CA LYS A 457 -2.94 20.57 11.72
C LYS A 457 -3.73 19.34 11.26
N ASN A 458 -4.97 19.22 11.75
CA ASN A 458 -6.04 18.37 11.19
C ASN A 458 -5.67 16.92 10.80
N THR A 459 -4.87 16.22 11.60
CA THR A 459 -4.37 14.87 11.29
C THR A 459 -5.47 13.89 10.89
N MET A 460 -6.63 13.92 11.56
CA MET A 460 -7.79 13.08 11.22
C MET A 460 -8.33 13.34 9.79
N SER A 461 -8.54 14.60 9.43
CA SER A 461 -9.04 14.97 8.10
C SER A 461 -8.00 14.74 7.01
N ALA A 462 -6.71 14.99 7.31
CA ALA A 462 -5.61 14.65 6.41
C ALA A 462 -5.54 13.15 6.12
N THR A 463 -5.73 12.32 7.14
CA THR A 463 -5.73 10.85 6.99
C THR A 463 -6.93 10.37 6.16
N ALA A 464 -8.11 11.00 6.33
CA ALA A 464 -9.28 10.73 5.49
C ALA A 464 -9.03 11.12 4.01
N LYS A 465 -8.47 12.31 3.78
CA LYS A 465 -8.19 12.84 2.44
C LYS A 465 -7.14 12.01 1.70
N ALA A 466 -6.10 11.57 2.41
CA ALA A 466 -5.11 10.63 1.89
C ALA A 466 -5.78 9.32 1.44
N SER A 467 -6.66 8.75 2.25
CA SER A 467 -7.39 7.51 1.93
C SER A 467 -8.29 7.65 0.69
N LEU A 468 -9.09 8.72 0.63
CA LEU A 468 -9.98 8.98 -0.50
C LEU A 468 -9.17 9.27 -1.78
N THR A 469 -8.06 9.99 -1.66
CA THR A 469 -7.17 10.28 -2.78
C THR A 469 -6.54 9.02 -3.37
N ALA A 470 -6.21 8.04 -2.54
CA ALA A 470 -5.70 6.75 -3.02
C ALA A 470 -6.68 6.11 -4.02
N ASN A 471 -7.98 6.07 -3.69
CA ASN A 471 -8.99 5.58 -4.63
C ASN A 471 -9.11 6.47 -5.86
N ARG A 472 -9.29 7.79 -5.67
CA ARG A 472 -9.55 8.74 -6.76
C ARG A 472 -8.44 8.72 -7.81
N HIS A 473 -7.18 8.63 -7.38
CA HIS A 473 -6.04 8.54 -8.28
C HIS A 473 -6.00 7.20 -9.02
N VAL A 474 -6.11 6.08 -8.30
CA VAL A 474 -5.97 4.75 -8.89
C VAL A 474 -7.12 4.41 -9.84
N CYS A 475 -8.35 4.83 -9.50
CA CYS A 475 -9.51 4.68 -10.37
C CYS A 475 -9.60 5.77 -11.46
N GLY A 476 -8.75 6.80 -11.44
CA GLY A 476 -8.80 7.91 -12.40
C GLY A 476 -10.09 8.73 -12.36
N SER A 477 -10.76 8.83 -11.20
CA SER A 477 -12.04 9.51 -11.04
C SER A 477 -12.08 10.39 -9.79
N VAL A 478 -12.71 11.56 -9.89
CA VAL A 478 -12.93 12.46 -8.75
C VAL A 478 -13.97 11.89 -7.78
N ALA A 479 -15.02 11.26 -8.32
CA ALA A 479 -16.05 10.59 -7.55
C ALA A 479 -15.65 9.13 -7.30
N ILE A 480 -15.87 8.65 -6.08
CA ILE A 480 -15.59 7.26 -5.72
C ILE A 480 -16.84 6.42 -6.00
N ASP A 481 -16.70 5.44 -6.88
CA ASP A 481 -17.72 4.44 -7.15
C ASP A 481 -17.55 3.25 -6.22
N CYS A 482 -18.49 3.08 -5.28
CA CYS A 482 -18.51 1.95 -4.35
C CYS A 482 -18.59 0.58 -5.06
N GLY A 483 -19.15 0.52 -6.28
CA GLY A 483 -19.20 -0.70 -7.09
C GLY A 483 -17.84 -1.10 -7.69
N LYS A 484 -16.90 -0.16 -7.77
CA LYS A 484 -15.52 -0.37 -8.22
C LYS A 484 -14.51 -0.26 -7.07
N ALA A 485 -14.99 -0.41 -5.84
CA ALA A 485 -14.17 -0.31 -4.63
C ALA A 485 -14.31 -1.56 -3.77
N ARG A 486 -13.22 -1.91 -3.08
CA ARG A 486 -13.18 -3.01 -2.13
C ARG A 486 -12.46 -2.58 -0.85
N LEU A 487 -13.05 -2.90 0.29
CA LEU A 487 -12.36 -2.84 1.58
C LEU A 487 -11.55 -4.13 1.75
N ILE A 488 -10.24 -3.99 1.92
CA ILE A 488 -9.32 -5.11 2.19
C ILE A 488 -8.71 -5.06 3.60
N MET A 489 -8.91 -3.95 4.32
CA MET A 489 -8.54 -3.84 5.74
C MET A 489 -9.52 -4.65 6.58
N ASP A 490 -9.00 -5.36 7.59
CA ASP A 490 -9.80 -6.14 8.53
C ASP A 490 -10.82 -5.29 9.30
N ASP A 491 -11.92 -5.93 9.71
CA ASP A 491 -12.97 -5.31 10.54
C ASP A 491 -12.46 -4.85 11.92
N SER A 492 -11.30 -5.34 12.35
CA SER A 492 -10.59 -4.83 13.51
C SER A 492 -9.09 -5.05 13.39
N PHE A 493 -8.31 -4.19 14.05
CA PHE A 493 -6.85 -4.28 14.06
C PHE A 493 -6.28 -4.08 15.46
N ALA A 494 -5.12 -4.70 15.74
CA ALA A 494 -4.36 -4.41 16.94
C ALA A 494 -3.48 -3.16 16.73
N VAL A 495 -3.27 -2.36 17.77
CA VAL A 495 -2.42 -1.16 17.67
C VAL A 495 -0.91 -1.47 17.70
N SER A 496 -0.55 -2.70 18.02
CA SER A 496 0.82 -3.21 18.14
C SER A 496 0.83 -4.74 18.10
N ARG A 497 1.94 -5.35 17.69
CA ARG A 497 2.13 -6.82 17.69
C ARG A 497 2.37 -7.40 19.08
N LYS A 498 2.60 -6.55 20.09
CA LYS A 498 2.82 -6.99 21.48
C LYS A 498 1.64 -7.84 22.00
N PRO A 499 1.90 -8.86 22.84
CA PRO A 499 0.84 -9.63 23.49
C PRO A 499 -0.14 -8.70 24.22
N GLN A 500 -1.43 -9.04 24.18
CA GLN A 500 -2.51 -8.27 24.84
C GLN A 500 -2.68 -6.82 24.37
N SER A 501 -2.13 -6.47 23.20
CA SER A 501 -2.30 -5.16 22.58
C SER A 501 -3.78 -4.81 22.36
N ARG A 502 -4.12 -3.53 22.59
CA ARG A 502 -5.46 -2.98 22.38
C ARG A 502 -5.91 -3.22 20.94
N ARG A 503 -7.11 -3.78 20.78
CA ARG A 503 -7.77 -3.94 19.47
C ARG A 503 -8.76 -2.80 19.23
N ILE A 504 -8.78 -2.29 18.01
CA ILE A 504 -9.69 -1.25 17.54
C ILE A 504 -10.60 -1.86 16.48
N GLN A 505 -11.91 -1.72 16.66
CA GLN A 505 -12.91 -2.10 15.67
C GLN A 505 -13.06 -0.99 14.62
N LEU A 506 -13.03 -1.34 13.34
CA LEU A 506 -13.39 -0.44 12.25
C LEU A 506 -14.91 -0.20 12.27
N ARG A 507 -15.30 1.05 12.50
CA ARG A 507 -16.72 1.48 12.53
C ARG A 507 -17.03 2.29 11.27
N PRO A 508 -17.93 1.84 10.38
CA PRO A 508 -18.26 2.55 9.14
C PRO A 508 -18.74 3.99 9.35
N GLU A 509 -19.40 4.29 10.48
CA GLU A 509 -19.90 5.62 10.84
C GLU A 509 -18.77 6.57 11.28
N ARG A 510 -17.62 6.03 11.68
CA ARG A 510 -16.43 6.77 12.11
C ARG A 510 -15.15 6.05 11.64
N PRO A 511 -14.88 6.06 10.32
CA PRO A 511 -13.87 5.19 9.72
C PRO A 511 -12.44 5.62 10.02
N VAL A 512 -12.21 6.91 10.31
CA VAL A 512 -10.91 7.38 10.80
C VAL A 512 -10.86 7.23 12.32
N THR A 513 -9.89 6.44 12.79
CA THR A 513 -9.66 6.27 14.23
C THR A 513 -8.37 6.96 14.63
N CYS A 514 -8.47 7.91 15.56
CA CYS A 514 -7.32 8.61 16.13
C CYS A 514 -7.22 8.34 17.63
N TRP A 515 -5.99 8.27 18.14
CA TRP A 515 -5.71 8.16 19.56
C TRP A 515 -4.37 8.81 19.89
N HIS A 516 -4.14 9.04 21.18
CA HIS A 516 -2.90 9.61 21.67
C HIS A 516 -2.02 8.52 22.28
N GLU A 517 -0.71 8.69 22.11
CA GLU A 517 0.32 7.85 22.71
C GLU A 517 1.38 8.72 23.39
N ASP A 518 1.81 8.28 24.56
CA ASP A 518 2.96 8.83 25.27
C ASP A 518 4.18 7.95 24.98
N ALA A 519 5.27 8.54 24.49
CA ALA A 519 6.56 7.86 24.33
C ALA A 519 7.69 8.70 24.96
N SER A 520 8.89 8.11 25.05
CA SER A 520 10.05 8.77 25.68
C SER A 520 10.48 10.07 25.01
N GLU A 521 10.09 10.24 23.75
CA GLU A 521 10.36 11.38 22.91
C GLU A 521 9.31 12.49 23.14
N GLY A 522 8.07 12.16 23.53
CA GLY A 522 6.96 13.11 23.67
C GLY A 522 5.59 12.47 23.49
N LYS A 523 4.56 13.31 23.28
CA LYS A 523 3.18 12.88 23.01
C LYS A 523 2.87 12.95 21.53
N TYR A 524 2.16 11.95 21.02
CA TYR A 524 1.82 11.84 19.60
C TYR A 524 0.34 11.51 19.42
N GLU A 525 -0.26 12.06 18.38
CA GLU A 525 -1.53 11.59 17.84
C GLU A 525 -1.24 10.63 16.67
N VAL A 526 -1.90 9.48 16.69
CA VAL A 526 -1.88 8.50 15.59
C VAL A 526 -3.28 8.38 15.04
N CYS A 527 -3.44 8.58 13.74
CA CYS A 527 -4.69 8.40 13.01
C CYS A 527 -4.54 7.31 11.95
N VAL A 528 -5.54 6.43 11.85
CA VAL A 528 -5.63 5.38 10.82
C VAL A 528 -6.96 5.48 10.10
N ALA A 529 -6.93 5.42 8.77
CA ALA A 529 -8.13 5.36 7.92
C ALA A 529 -8.04 4.19 6.93
N PRO A 530 -9.12 3.40 6.75
CA PRO A 530 -9.16 2.37 5.70
C PRO A 530 -9.12 3.01 4.32
N VAL A 531 -8.54 2.33 3.34
CA VAL A 531 -8.61 2.70 1.93
C VAL A 531 -9.74 1.92 1.25
N LEU A 532 -10.54 2.63 0.46
CA LEU A 532 -11.47 2.04 -0.49
C LEU A 532 -10.68 1.63 -1.74
N VAL A 533 -10.14 0.42 -1.78
CA VAL A 533 -9.20 0.00 -2.84
C VAL A 533 -9.93 -0.12 -4.17
N CYS A 534 -9.40 0.56 -5.19
CA CYS A 534 -9.93 0.48 -6.54
C CYS A 534 -9.82 -0.95 -7.09
N THR A 535 -10.91 -1.50 -7.62
CA THR A 535 -10.90 -2.82 -8.29
C THR A 535 -10.73 -2.73 -9.80
N ASP A 536 -10.95 -1.55 -10.37
CA ASP A 536 -10.84 -1.25 -11.80
C ASP A 536 -9.71 -0.23 -12.01
N VAL A 537 -8.47 -0.73 -11.97
CA VAL A 537 -7.26 0.10 -11.90
C VAL A 537 -7.02 0.81 -13.22
N TYR A 538 -6.99 2.14 -13.18
CA TYR A 538 -6.59 2.99 -14.32
C TYR A 538 -5.08 3.24 -14.35
N GLN A 539 -4.48 3.54 -13.18
CA GLN A 539 -3.03 3.76 -13.07
C GLN A 539 -2.56 3.62 -11.61
N THR A 540 -1.32 3.18 -11.43
CA THR A 540 -0.70 3.06 -10.09
C THR A 540 0.48 4.00 -9.88
N ALA A 541 1.16 4.39 -10.97
CA ALA A 541 2.25 5.37 -10.95
C ALA A 541 1.80 6.71 -10.33
N GLY A 542 2.66 7.32 -9.51
CA GLY A 542 2.35 8.55 -8.78
C GLY A 542 1.30 8.44 -7.68
N GLY A 543 0.89 7.22 -7.30
CA GLY A 543 -0.12 6.99 -6.26
C GLY A 543 0.27 7.57 -4.90
N GLY A 544 1.45 7.17 -4.38
CA GLY A 544 2.00 7.68 -3.12
C GLY A 544 2.14 9.20 -3.12
N ASP A 545 2.72 9.77 -4.18
CA ASP A 545 2.91 11.21 -4.35
C ASP A 545 1.59 11.99 -4.24
N ASN A 546 0.53 11.52 -4.91
CA ASN A 546 -0.79 12.16 -4.83
C ASN A 546 -1.39 12.03 -3.42
N ILE A 547 -1.23 10.87 -2.77
CA ILE A 547 -1.73 10.60 -1.42
C ILE A 547 -1.06 11.51 -0.39
N SER A 548 0.27 11.58 -0.39
CA SER A 548 1.06 12.45 0.49
C SER A 548 0.74 13.92 0.25
N ALA A 549 0.76 14.38 -1.01
CA ALA A 549 0.44 15.76 -1.36
C ALA A 549 -0.97 16.17 -0.91
N ALA A 550 -1.98 15.32 -1.16
CA ALA A 550 -3.36 15.63 -0.76
C ALA A 550 -3.51 15.68 0.77
N GLY A 551 -2.85 14.78 1.51
CA GLY A 551 -2.84 14.79 2.97
C GLY A 551 -2.21 16.06 3.54
N LEU A 552 -1.04 16.46 3.01
CA LEU A 552 -0.28 17.63 3.46
C LEU A 552 -1.08 18.93 3.42
N VAL A 553 -1.94 19.14 2.42
CA VAL A 553 -2.73 20.38 2.26
C VAL A 553 -3.60 20.69 3.47
N LEU A 554 -4.13 19.67 4.16
CA LEU A 554 -4.97 19.90 5.33
C LEU A 554 -4.16 20.13 6.61
N GLN A 555 -2.84 19.94 6.57
CA GLN A 555 -1.97 20.00 7.74
C GLN A 555 -1.12 21.26 7.81
N ILE A 556 -1.19 22.13 6.80
CA ILE A 556 -0.43 23.39 6.71
C ILE A 556 -1.34 24.60 6.94
#